data_AF-A0A2V8P371-F1
#
_entry.id   AF-A0A2V8P371-F1
#
_cell.length_a   1.000
_cell.length_b   1.000
_cell.length_c   1.000
_cell.angle_alpha   90.00
_cell.angle_beta   90.00
_cell.angle_gamma   90.00
#
_symmetry.space_group_name_H-M   'P 1'
#
loop_
_entity.id
_entity.type
_entity.pdbx_description
1 polymer ?
#
loop_
_entity_poly.entity_id
_entity_poly.type
_entity_poly.pdbx_seq_one_letter_code
_entity_poly.pdbx_strand_id
1 'polypeptide(L)'
;MAADPKTAYVYVQTHDAALSGWVEKKRPDGNYGSGNRSPQPYDRGSVDGPGPYHGFAAPIKDAGGRTIGSAPCQKPPWGRLWAVNANTGEIAWQVPLGLNEALPPGKQNAGATGSAGPIVTAGGLVFIGATTDSRFRAFDSRSGKELWVTKLERNVNANPITYRGKNGKQYVAAIATDSVVVFALP
;
A
#
# COMPACT_ATOMS: atom_id res chain seq x y z
N MET A 1 3.06 -5.18 7.79
CA MET A 1 3.78 -6.40 7.36
C MET A 1 3.16 -7.61 8.05
N ALA A 2 3.31 -8.79 7.48
CA ALA A 2 2.92 -10.07 8.10
C ALA A 2 4.06 -11.08 7.92
N ALA A 3 4.19 -12.07 8.80
CA ALA A 3 5.26 -13.06 8.71
C ALA A 3 4.71 -14.48 8.83
N ASP A 4 5.21 -15.40 8.01
CA ASP A 4 4.96 -16.83 8.11
C ASP A 4 6.25 -17.55 8.51
N PRO A 5 6.37 -18.02 9.76
CA PRO A 5 7.60 -18.68 10.24
C PRO A 5 7.85 -20.03 9.57
N LYS A 6 6.84 -20.70 8.99
CA LYS A 6 7.05 -21.99 8.31
C LYS A 6 7.79 -21.84 6.99
N THR A 7 7.56 -20.74 6.29
CA THR A 7 8.23 -20.41 5.03
C THR A 7 9.39 -19.43 5.22
N ALA A 8 9.51 -18.85 6.42
CA ALA A 8 10.38 -17.72 6.73
C ALA A 8 10.11 -16.46 5.88
N TYR A 9 8.92 -16.35 5.29
CA TYR A 9 8.56 -15.22 4.45
C TYR A 9 7.94 -14.09 5.27
N VAL A 10 8.38 -12.87 4.97
CA VAL A 10 7.74 -11.63 5.44
C VAL A 10 7.08 -10.95 4.25
N TYR A 11 5.79 -10.64 4.42
CA TYR A 11 4.96 -9.98 3.42
C TYR A 11 4.85 -8.49 3.73
N VAL A 12 5.27 -7.66 2.78
CA VAL A 12 5.34 -6.21 2.94
C VAL A 12 4.65 -5.54 1.77
N GLN A 13 3.73 -4.64 2.08
CA GLN A 13 3.29 -3.67 1.10
C GLN A 13 4.33 -2.55 1.04
N THR A 14 4.71 -2.15 -0.17
CA THR A 14 5.37 -0.87 -0.41
C THR A 14 4.51 0.00 -1.32
N HIS A 15 4.66 1.31 -1.15
CA HIS A 15 4.24 2.29 -2.13
C HIS A 15 5.48 3.12 -2.50
N ASP A 16 5.67 3.35 -3.79
CA ASP A 16 6.85 3.99 -4.32
C ASP A 16 6.49 5.44 -4.64
N ALA A 17 6.87 6.35 -3.74
CA ALA A 17 6.74 7.78 -3.95
C ALA A 17 8.13 8.40 -4.13
N ALA A 18 8.34 9.12 -5.23
CA ALA A 18 9.56 9.89 -5.42
C ALA A 18 9.41 11.21 -4.66
N LEU A 19 10.22 11.40 -3.62
CA LEU A 19 10.28 12.64 -2.85
C LEU A 19 11.65 13.28 -3.03
N SER A 20 11.71 14.51 -3.53
CA SER A 20 12.96 15.28 -3.60
C SER A 20 13.06 16.26 -2.43
N GLY A 21 14.27 16.47 -1.92
CA GLY A 21 14.51 17.35 -0.79
C GLY A 21 15.93 17.26 -0.29
N TRP A 22 16.25 18.09 0.69
CA TRP A 22 17.54 18.17 1.35
C TRP A 22 17.34 18.31 2.86
N VAL A 23 18.41 18.08 3.63
CA VAL A 23 18.42 18.44 5.04
C VAL A 23 18.79 19.91 5.16
N GLU A 24 17.98 20.67 5.88
CA GLU A 24 18.27 22.08 6.19
C GLU A 24 18.10 22.35 7.69
N LYS A 25 18.73 23.44 8.16
CA LYS A 25 18.45 23.95 9.50
C LYS A 25 17.00 24.41 9.56
N LYS A 26 16.27 24.04 10.62
CA LYS A 26 14.87 24.46 10.78
C LYS A 26 14.77 25.98 10.75
N ARG A 27 13.93 26.47 9.84
CA ARG A 27 13.53 27.87 9.77
C ARG A 27 12.51 28.14 10.89
N PRO A 28 12.66 29.20 11.70
CA PRO A 28 11.76 29.50 12.82
C PRO A 28 10.28 29.63 12.42
N ASP A 29 10.01 30.07 11.19
CA ASP A 29 8.70 30.29 10.57
C ASP A 29 8.31 29.18 9.57
N GLY A 30 9.14 28.13 9.43
CA GLY A 30 8.91 27.05 8.49
C GLY A 30 7.83 26.06 8.95
N ASN A 31 7.05 25.55 7.99
CA ASN A 31 6.08 24.49 8.24
C ASN A 31 6.61 23.11 7.79
N TYR A 32 7.29 22.42 8.70
CA TYR A 32 7.76 21.03 8.56
C TYR A 32 6.72 19.99 9.00
N GLY A 33 5.43 20.35 9.06
CA GLY A 33 4.35 19.46 9.46
C GLY A 33 4.53 18.92 10.88
N SER A 34 4.51 17.59 11.06
CA SER A 34 4.78 16.97 12.36
C SER A 34 6.18 17.27 12.90
N GLY A 35 7.13 17.63 12.04
CA GLY A 35 8.49 18.02 12.39
C GLY A 35 8.58 19.34 13.18
N ASN A 36 7.58 20.21 13.10
CA ASN A 36 7.58 21.48 13.85
C ASN A 36 7.60 21.28 15.37
N ARG A 37 7.04 20.17 15.86
CA ARG A 37 7.03 19.82 17.28
C ARG A 37 8.28 19.07 17.72
N SER A 38 9.18 18.75 16.80
CA SER A 38 10.38 17.97 17.07
C SER A 38 11.52 18.89 17.55
N PRO A 39 12.29 18.51 18.58
CA PRO A 39 13.41 19.31 19.08
C PRO A 39 14.64 19.29 18.15
N GLN A 40 14.59 18.53 17.04
CA GLN A 40 15.72 18.42 16.13
C GLN A 40 16.04 19.78 15.47
N PRO A 41 17.30 20.24 15.45
CA PRO A 41 17.67 21.53 14.87
C PRO A 41 17.67 21.54 13.34
N TYR A 42 17.63 20.36 12.72
CA TYR A 42 17.54 20.17 11.28
C TYR A 42 16.26 19.40 10.92
N ASP A 43 15.74 19.67 9.73
CA ASP A 43 14.59 18.96 9.16
C ASP A 43 14.70 18.91 7.64
N ARG A 44 13.75 18.24 7.01
CA ARG A 44 13.68 18.14 5.55
C ARG A 44 13.12 19.42 4.95
N GLY A 45 13.90 20.05 4.07
CA GLY A 45 13.44 21.03 3.10
C GLY A 45 13.13 20.38 1.77
N SER A 46 12.34 21.06 0.95
CA SER A 46 11.95 20.60 -0.38
C SER A 46 11.77 21.76 -1.36
N VAL A 47 11.53 21.45 -2.63
CA VAL A 47 11.34 22.46 -3.69
C VAL A 47 10.13 23.35 -3.40
N ASP A 48 9.09 22.82 -2.74
CA ASP A 48 7.89 23.59 -2.34
C ASP A 48 8.08 24.36 -1.01
N GLY A 49 9.29 24.29 -0.43
CA GLY A 49 9.62 24.92 0.85
C GLY A 49 9.83 23.91 2.00
N PRO A 50 9.75 24.38 3.26
CA PRO A 50 9.88 23.55 4.46
C PRO A 50 8.95 22.34 4.45
N GLY A 51 9.47 21.17 4.83
CA GLY A 51 8.70 19.94 4.99
C GLY A 51 8.90 18.90 3.89
N PRO A 52 8.36 17.68 4.09
CA PRO A 52 8.68 16.51 3.27
C PRO A 52 7.88 16.39 1.96
N TYR A 53 6.99 17.33 1.65
CA TYR A 53 5.83 17.06 0.78
C TYR A 53 6.05 17.26 -0.72
N HIS A 54 7.24 17.66 -1.19
CA HIS A 54 7.48 17.77 -2.63
C HIS A 54 7.66 16.37 -3.26
N GLY A 55 6.65 15.96 -4.02
CA GLY A 55 6.67 14.76 -4.85
C GLY A 55 7.16 15.05 -6.27
N PHE A 56 7.96 14.14 -6.84
CA PHE A 56 8.34 14.19 -8.25
C PHE A 56 7.26 13.48 -9.10
N ALA A 57 6.22 14.23 -9.45
CA ALA A 57 5.04 13.73 -10.14
C ALA A 57 4.60 14.67 -11.27
N ALA A 58 3.86 14.12 -12.24
CA ALA A 58 3.32 14.85 -13.38
C ALA A 58 1.80 14.61 -13.53
N PRO A 59 1.04 15.60 -14.03
CA PRO A 59 -0.37 15.42 -14.31
C PRO A 59 -0.57 14.37 -15.40
N ILE A 60 -1.44 13.40 -15.14
CA ILE A 60 -1.91 12.45 -16.15
C ILE A 60 -3.06 13.11 -16.90
N LYS A 61 -2.99 13.13 -18.22
CA LYS A 61 -4.06 13.65 -19.09
C LYS A 61 -4.74 12.52 -19.84
N ASP A 62 -6.05 12.61 -20.01
CA ASP A 62 -6.78 11.75 -20.94
C ASP A 62 -6.58 12.18 -22.41
N ALA A 63 -7.17 11.45 -23.35
CA ALA A 63 -7.05 11.75 -24.78
C ALA A 63 -7.62 13.13 -25.17
N GLY A 64 -8.53 13.69 -24.37
CA GLY A 64 -9.08 15.03 -24.54
C GLY A 64 -8.23 16.13 -23.88
N GLY A 65 -7.07 15.78 -23.30
CA GLY A 65 -6.17 16.72 -22.64
C GLY A 65 -6.59 17.11 -21.22
N ARG A 66 -7.67 16.55 -20.68
CA ARG A 66 -8.15 16.82 -19.31
C ARG A 66 -7.28 16.07 -18.31
N THR A 67 -6.87 16.77 -17.25
CA THR A 67 -6.13 16.14 -16.14
C THR A 67 -7.04 15.17 -15.39
N ILE A 68 -6.63 13.90 -15.32
CA ILE A 68 -7.35 12.81 -14.67
C ILE A 68 -6.67 12.32 -13.38
N GLY A 69 -5.52 12.90 -13.06
CA GLY A 69 -4.79 12.59 -11.83
C GLY A 69 -3.36 13.13 -11.89
N SER A 70 -2.56 12.75 -10.90
CA SER A 70 -1.11 12.96 -10.87
C SER A 70 -0.44 11.60 -10.68
N ALA A 71 0.59 11.32 -11.47
CA ALA A 71 1.37 10.09 -11.38
C ALA A 71 2.81 10.43 -11.02
N PRO A 72 3.46 9.58 -10.20
CA PRO A 72 4.90 9.67 -10.05
C PRO A 72 5.63 9.54 -11.38
N CYS A 73 6.73 10.29 -11.55
CA CYS A 73 7.51 10.31 -12.79
C CYS A 73 8.44 9.09 -12.98
N GLN A 74 8.40 8.11 -12.08
CA GLN A 74 9.05 6.81 -12.26
C GLN A 74 8.13 5.79 -12.94
N LYS A 75 8.72 4.81 -13.64
CA LYS A 75 7.97 3.73 -14.29
C LYS A 75 7.17 2.91 -13.24
N PRO A 76 5.87 2.65 -13.45
CA PRO A 76 5.07 1.81 -12.55
C PRO A 76 5.58 0.36 -12.50
N PRO A 77 5.18 -0.44 -11.48
CA PRO A 77 4.15 -0.13 -10.49
C PRO A 77 4.60 0.78 -9.34
N TRP A 78 3.68 1.59 -8.82
CA TRP A 78 3.88 2.51 -7.68
C TRP A 78 3.37 1.95 -6.35
N GLY A 79 2.85 0.72 -6.38
CA GLY A 79 2.44 -0.04 -5.21
C GLY A 79 2.69 -1.51 -5.46
N ARG A 80 3.27 -2.20 -4.48
CA ARG A 80 3.64 -3.62 -4.60
C ARG A 80 3.34 -4.38 -3.31
N LEU A 81 3.07 -5.66 -3.48
CA LEU A 81 3.15 -6.65 -2.41
C LEU A 81 4.40 -7.49 -2.65
N TRP A 82 5.24 -7.57 -1.63
CA TRP A 82 6.49 -8.32 -1.64
C TRP A 82 6.39 -9.50 -0.68
N ALA A 83 7.01 -10.61 -1.05
CA ALA A 83 7.45 -11.63 -0.12
C ALA A 83 8.98 -11.67 -0.10
N VAL A 84 9.56 -11.51 1.08
CA VAL A 84 11.00 -11.52 1.30
C VAL A 84 11.31 -12.66 2.26
N ASN A 85 12.31 -13.48 1.94
CA ASN A 85 12.83 -14.48 2.86
C ASN A 85 13.59 -13.75 3.98
N ALA A 86 13.10 -13.85 5.20
CA ALA A 86 13.67 -13.15 6.35
C ALA A 86 15.03 -13.70 6.77
N ASN A 87 15.37 -14.94 6.41
CA ASN A 87 16.66 -15.55 6.74
C ASN A 87 17.76 -15.07 5.79
N THR A 88 17.44 -14.83 4.51
CA THR A 88 18.44 -14.51 3.48
C THR A 88 18.37 -13.06 2.98
N GLY A 89 17.25 -12.38 3.19
CA GLY A 89 16.97 -11.06 2.61
C GLY A 89 16.57 -11.11 1.13
N GLU A 90 16.46 -12.30 0.53
CA GLU A 90 16.10 -12.45 -0.88
C GLU A 90 14.62 -12.22 -1.13
N ILE A 91 14.31 -11.60 -2.27
CA ILE A 91 12.92 -11.44 -2.73
C ILE A 91 12.45 -12.78 -3.29
N ALA A 92 11.51 -13.42 -2.61
CA ALA A 92 10.89 -14.66 -3.07
C ALA A 92 9.95 -14.39 -4.26
N TRP A 93 9.12 -13.34 -4.13
CA TRP A 93 8.29 -12.82 -5.21
C TRP A 93 7.85 -11.39 -4.93
N GLN A 94 7.42 -10.70 -5.98
CA GLN A 94 6.78 -9.40 -5.89
C GLN A 94 5.69 -9.28 -6.96
N VAL A 95 4.59 -8.60 -6.63
CA VAL A 95 3.51 -8.30 -7.58
C VAL A 95 3.07 -6.84 -7.45
N PRO A 96 2.65 -6.18 -8.54
CA PRO A 96 1.89 -4.95 -8.46
C PRO A 96 0.68 -5.11 -7.54
N LEU A 97 0.45 -4.14 -6.65
CA LEU A 97 -0.69 -4.17 -5.73
C LEU A 97 -1.57 -2.93 -5.96
N GLY A 98 -2.75 -3.17 -6.52
CA GLY A 98 -3.75 -2.13 -6.78
C GLY A 98 -3.86 -1.75 -8.25
N LEU A 99 -5.09 -1.43 -8.67
CA LEU A 99 -5.39 -0.93 -10.00
C LEU A 99 -5.57 0.59 -9.98
N ASN A 100 -5.26 1.22 -11.10
CA ASN A 100 -5.66 2.60 -11.38
C ASN A 100 -6.64 2.59 -12.55
N GLU A 101 -7.93 2.60 -12.25
CA GLU A 101 -9.02 2.51 -13.24
C GLU A 101 -9.10 3.74 -14.15
N ALA A 102 -8.49 4.88 -13.76
CA ALA A 102 -8.42 6.07 -14.60
C ALA A 102 -7.43 5.91 -15.77
N LEU A 103 -6.49 4.95 -15.69
CA LEU A 103 -5.56 4.68 -16.78
C LEU A 103 -6.24 3.90 -17.93
N PRO A 104 -5.74 4.05 -19.18
CA PRO A 104 -6.25 3.30 -20.31
C PRO A 104 -6.25 1.77 -20.08
N PRO A 105 -7.16 1.03 -20.75
CA PRO A 105 -7.15 -0.43 -20.73
C PRO A 105 -5.77 -0.99 -21.05
N GLY A 106 -5.35 -2.03 -20.31
CA GLY A 106 -4.01 -2.62 -20.41
C GLY A 106 -2.92 -1.89 -19.63
N LYS A 107 -3.18 -0.69 -19.07
CA LYS A 107 -2.24 0.07 -18.24
C LYS A 107 -2.67 0.23 -16.78
N GLN A 108 -3.81 -0.34 -16.41
CA GLN A 108 -4.41 -0.14 -15.09
C GLN A 108 -3.65 -0.85 -13.95
N ASN A 109 -2.86 -1.88 -14.25
CA ASN A 109 -2.05 -2.57 -13.24
C ASN A 109 -0.77 -1.79 -12.89
N ALA A 110 -0.97 -0.55 -12.41
CA ALA A 110 0.09 0.40 -12.13
C ALA A 110 0.45 0.48 -10.63
N GLY A 111 -0.19 -0.33 -9.78
CA GLY A 111 -0.08 -0.20 -8.34
C GLY A 111 -0.87 1.00 -7.81
N ALA A 112 -1.34 0.87 -6.56
CA ALA A 112 -2.08 1.91 -5.86
C ALA A 112 -1.40 2.23 -4.53
N THR A 113 -1.69 3.43 -4.02
CA THR A 113 -1.23 3.84 -2.69
C THR A 113 -2.07 3.18 -1.60
N GLY A 114 -1.46 2.94 -0.45
CA GLY A 114 -2.14 2.57 0.79
C GLY A 114 -1.14 2.30 1.89
N SER A 115 -1.64 2.27 3.12
CA SER A 115 -0.79 2.21 4.32
C SER A 115 -1.03 0.97 5.19
N ALA A 116 -2.09 0.21 4.91
CA ALA A 116 -2.42 -0.99 5.68
C ALA A 116 -1.50 -2.17 5.31
N GLY A 117 -1.19 -3.01 6.27
CA GLY A 117 -0.45 -4.24 6.07
C GLY A 117 -1.35 -5.42 5.66
N PRO A 118 -0.73 -6.51 5.17
CA PRO A 118 -1.42 -7.78 4.99
C PRO A 118 -1.60 -8.52 6.33
N ILE A 119 -2.36 -9.63 6.29
CA ILE A 119 -2.18 -10.80 7.16
C ILE A 119 -1.82 -12.02 6.33
N VAL A 120 -1.17 -13.00 6.94
CA VAL A 120 -0.94 -14.32 6.35
C VAL A 120 -1.56 -15.40 7.23
N THR A 121 -2.12 -16.45 6.61
CA THR A 121 -2.70 -17.59 7.32
C THR A 121 -1.91 -18.87 7.07
N ALA A 122 -2.01 -19.83 8.00
CA ALA A 122 -1.38 -21.14 7.85
C ALA A 122 -1.91 -21.96 6.65
N GLY A 123 -3.04 -21.54 6.06
CA GLY A 123 -3.58 -22.11 4.82
C GLY A 123 -2.84 -21.64 3.55
N GLY A 124 -1.80 -20.82 3.67
CA GLY A 124 -1.02 -20.35 2.53
C GLY A 124 -1.64 -19.15 1.81
N LEU A 125 -2.44 -18.34 2.51
CA LEU A 125 -3.10 -17.17 1.94
C LEU A 125 -2.60 -15.88 2.58
N VAL A 126 -2.35 -14.87 1.75
CA VAL A 126 -2.04 -13.49 2.16
C VAL A 126 -3.21 -12.60 1.82
N PHE A 127 -3.86 -12.02 2.83
CA PHE A 127 -5.00 -11.11 2.65
C PHE A 127 -4.57 -9.67 2.81
N ILE A 128 -5.00 -8.80 1.90
CA ILE A 128 -4.66 -7.37 1.92
C ILE A 128 -5.69 -6.53 1.16
N GLY A 129 -6.00 -5.34 1.67
CA GLY A 129 -6.88 -4.37 1.00
C GLY A 129 -6.29 -2.96 0.91
N ALA A 130 -4.99 -2.84 1.12
CA ALA A 130 -4.27 -1.58 1.27
C ALA A 130 -4.10 -0.80 -0.03
N THR A 131 -5.16 -0.62 -0.81
CA THR A 131 -5.14 0.01 -2.11
C THR A 131 -6.28 1.01 -2.22
N THR A 132 -6.05 2.12 -2.92
CA THR A 132 -7.09 3.15 -3.17
C THR A 132 -8.15 2.75 -4.19
N ASP A 133 -8.13 1.52 -4.69
CA ASP A 133 -9.08 1.01 -5.68
C ASP A 133 -10.22 0.19 -5.07
N SER A 134 -10.44 0.34 -3.76
CA SER A 134 -11.49 -0.29 -2.97
C SER A 134 -11.57 -1.80 -3.16
N ARG A 135 -10.44 -2.50 -3.21
CA ARG A 135 -10.43 -3.96 -3.38
C ARG A 135 -9.75 -4.67 -2.22
N PHE A 136 -10.37 -5.76 -1.78
CA PHE A 136 -9.80 -6.69 -0.83
C PHE A 136 -9.42 -7.99 -1.56
N ARG A 137 -8.19 -8.46 -1.34
CA ARG A 137 -7.56 -9.51 -2.14
C ARG A 137 -7.01 -10.63 -1.27
N ALA A 138 -6.92 -11.82 -1.84
CA ALA A 138 -6.17 -12.94 -1.32
C ALA A 138 -5.15 -13.42 -2.36
N PHE A 139 -3.90 -13.57 -1.95
CA PHE A 139 -2.80 -14.06 -2.76
C PHE A 139 -2.31 -15.41 -2.22
N ASP A 140 -1.86 -16.28 -3.11
CA ASP A 140 -1.07 -17.46 -2.76
C ASP A 140 0.25 -17.02 -2.12
N SER A 141 0.54 -17.52 -0.92
CA SER A 141 1.68 -17.06 -0.12
C SER A 141 3.04 -17.44 -0.72
N ARG A 142 3.09 -18.49 -1.54
CA ARG A 142 4.34 -19.00 -2.13
C ARG A 142 4.69 -18.38 -3.46
N SER A 143 3.69 -18.04 -4.27
CA SER A 143 3.87 -17.55 -5.64
C SER A 143 3.47 -16.09 -5.86
N GLY A 144 2.70 -15.50 -4.94
CA GLY A 144 2.14 -14.17 -5.11
C GLY A 144 1.00 -14.11 -6.13
N LYS A 145 0.49 -15.26 -6.61
CA LYS A 145 -0.66 -15.30 -7.52
C LYS A 145 -1.93 -14.80 -6.81
N GLU A 146 -2.63 -13.84 -7.40
CA GLU A 146 -3.96 -13.46 -6.92
C GLU A 146 -4.94 -14.62 -7.11
N LEU A 147 -5.54 -15.08 -6.02
CA LEU A 147 -6.49 -16.20 -6.01
C LEU A 147 -7.94 -15.73 -5.88
N TRP A 148 -8.14 -14.58 -5.23
CA TRP A 148 -9.46 -14.02 -5.00
C TRP A 148 -9.39 -12.51 -4.82
N VAL A 149 -10.45 -11.83 -5.26
CA VAL A 149 -10.62 -10.39 -5.11
C VAL A 149 -12.10 -10.06 -5.00
N THR A 150 -12.42 -9.05 -4.20
CA THR A 150 -13.73 -8.41 -4.18
C THR A 150 -13.59 -6.90 -4.18
N LYS A 151 -14.52 -6.20 -4.84
CA LYS A 151 -14.64 -4.74 -4.77
C LYS A 151 -15.57 -4.37 -3.62
N LEU A 152 -15.11 -3.45 -2.78
CA LEU A 152 -15.83 -2.90 -1.63
C LEU A 152 -16.33 -1.49 -1.95
N GLU A 153 -17.23 -0.98 -1.13
CA GLU A 153 -17.71 0.40 -1.23
C GLU A 153 -16.68 1.45 -0.76
N ARG A 154 -15.70 1.03 0.04
CA ARG A 154 -14.67 1.86 0.66
C ARG A 154 -13.30 1.18 0.61
N ASN A 155 -12.25 1.98 0.72
CA ASN A 155 -10.87 1.49 0.82
C ASN A 155 -10.63 0.83 2.18
N VAL A 156 -9.91 -0.30 2.21
CA VAL A 156 -9.44 -0.87 3.47
C VAL A 156 -8.25 -0.04 3.95
N ASN A 157 -8.40 0.54 5.14
CA ASN A 157 -7.46 1.49 5.72
C ASN A 157 -6.79 0.99 7.01
N ALA A 158 -7.10 -0.23 7.45
CA ALA A 158 -6.47 -0.90 8.58
C ALA A 158 -6.03 -2.32 8.22
N ASN A 159 -5.12 -2.87 9.01
CA ASN A 159 -4.68 -4.26 8.84
C ASN A 159 -5.89 -5.19 9.06
N PRO A 160 -6.15 -6.14 8.16
CA PRO A 160 -7.17 -7.16 8.39
C PRO A 160 -6.80 -8.04 9.58
N ILE A 161 -7.77 -8.79 10.08
CA ILE A 161 -7.58 -9.82 11.10
C ILE A 161 -8.28 -11.12 10.68
N THR A 162 -7.92 -12.23 11.31
CA THR A 162 -8.69 -13.48 11.21
C THR A 162 -8.98 -14.04 12.60
N TYR A 163 -10.14 -14.65 12.76
CA TYR A 163 -10.59 -15.23 14.03
C TYR A 163 -11.52 -16.43 13.79
N ARG A 164 -11.73 -17.24 14.83
CA ARG A 164 -12.70 -18.34 14.82
C ARG A 164 -13.99 -17.89 15.50
N GLY A 165 -15.11 -18.00 14.80
CA GLY A 165 -16.43 -17.69 15.34
C GLY A 165 -16.93 -18.76 16.32
N LYS A 166 -18.01 -18.46 17.05
CA LYS A 166 -18.64 -19.40 18.00
C LYS A 166 -19.13 -20.69 17.33
N ASN A 167 -19.44 -20.61 16.04
CA ASN A 167 -19.83 -21.76 15.20
C ASN A 167 -18.64 -22.59 14.68
N GLY A 168 -17.42 -22.29 15.13
CA GLY A 168 -16.21 -22.99 14.69
C GLY A 168 -15.65 -22.57 13.33
N LYS A 169 -16.36 -21.72 12.56
CA LYS A 169 -15.89 -21.24 11.26
C LYS A 169 -14.80 -20.17 11.41
N GLN A 170 -13.84 -20.15 10.49
CA GLN A 170 -12.85 -19.09 10.40
C GLN A 170 -13.41 -17.91 9.61
N TYR A 171 -13.17 -16.71 10.12
CA TYR A 171 -13.56 -15.44 9.53
C TYR A 171 -12.33 -14.58 9.25
N VAL A 172 -12.39 -13.79 8.18
CA VAL A 172 -11.43 -12.73 7.88
C VAL A 172 -12.18 -11.41 7.90
N ALA A 173 -11.74 -10.46 8.71
CA ALA A 173 -12.37 -9.15 8.86
C ALA A 173 -11.40 -8.04 8.47
N ALA A 174 -11.95 -6.96 7.91
CA ALA A 174 -11.22 -5.75 7.57
C ALA A 174 -12.06 -4.52 7.90
N ILE A 175 -11.39 -3.42 8.25
CA ILE A 175 -12.00 -2.11 8.37
C ILE A 175 -11.87 -1.41 7.02
N ALA A 176 -13.01 -1.05 6.43
CA ALA A 176 -13.09 -0.26 5.21
C ALA A 176 -13.65 1.13 5.56
N THR A 177 -12.74 2.02 5.97
CA THR A 177 -13.03 3.36 6.50
C THR A 177 -13.95 3.32 7.72
N ASP A 178 -15.25 3.49 7.50
CA ASP A 178 -16.32 3.61 8.49
C ASP A 178 -17.16 2.33 8.63
N SER A 179 -16.77 1.27 7.91
CA SER A 179 -17.48 -0.01 7.88
C SER A 179 -16.57 -1.18 8.24
N VAL A 180 -17.18 -2.24 8.80
CA VAL A 180 -16.54 -3.53 9.03
C VAL A 180 -17.05 -4.52 7.98
N VAL A 181 -16.13 -5.13 7.23
CA VAL A 181 -16.45 -6.20 6.28
C VAL A 181 -15.89 -7.53 6.80
N VAL A 182 -16.68 -8.60 6.68
CA VAL A 182 -16.32 -9.92 7.22
C VAL A 182 -16.61 -10.99 6.18
N PHE A 183 -15.65 -11.89 5.96
CA PHE A 183 -15.70 -12.98 4.99
C PHE A 183 -15.49 -14.32 5.68
N ALA A 184 -16.21 -15.34 5.22
CA ALA A 184 -16.00 -16.73 5.59
C ALA A 184 -16.35 -17.64 4.40
N LEU A 185 -15.83 -18.86 4.42
CA LEU A 185 -16.29 -19.88 3.49
C LEU A 185 -17.73 -20.31 3.82
N PRO A 186 -18.49 -20.81 2.81
CA PRO A 186 -19.87 -21.28 2.98
C PRO A 186 -20.11 -22.26 4.12
#